data_AF-X1JWS5-F1
#
_entry.id   AF-X1JWS5-F1
#
_cell.length_a   1.000
_cell.length_b   1.000
_cell.length_c   1.000
_cell.angle_alpha   90.00
_cell.angle_beta   90.00
_cell.angle_gamma   90.00
#
_symmetry.space_group_name_H-M   'P 1'
#
loop_
_entity.id
_entity.type
_entity.pdbx_description
1 polymer ?
#
loop_
_entity_poly.entity_id
_entity_poly.type
_entity_poly.pdbx_seq_one_letter_code
_entity_poly.pdbx_strand_id
1 'polypeptide(L)'
;MTKKALQDLYPQWLDADVQMTVADTWETQAIPLPVPRLRRETGDQVQLIEIIRINMAPNVEKVGSGKRISMKLMTKDFDDDPKEGPSTIATTSIEFRGVAIDDFVAIEPWVHEMHDYQGHGYLVAVDTLYVGMMTTGQLVPLRGHIRIYWRFKTVPLAEFLGLIQSQV
;
A
#
# COMPACT_ATOMS: atom_id res chain seq x y z
N MET A 1 -24.33 20.99 11.54
CA MET A 1 -23.81 19.60 11.60
C MET A 1 -24.19 18.90 10.30
N THR A 2 -23.26 18.79 9.36
CA THR A 2 -23.44 17.98 8.15
C THR A 2 -23.47 16.51 8.56
N LYS A 3 -24.53 15.78 8.18
CA LYS A 3 -24.63 14.34 8.40
C LYS A 3 -23.45 13.68 7.68
N LYS A 4 -22.53 13.07 8.43
CA LYS A 4 -21.53 12.15 7.86
C LYS A 4 -22.27 11.03 7.13
N ALA A 5 -21.89 10.75 5.90
CA ALA A 5 -22.46 9.63 5.17
C ALA A 5 -22.04 8.32 5.85
N LEU A 6 -22.83 7.24 5.74
CA LEU A 6 -22.43 5.92 6.25
C LEU A 6 -21.09 5.44 5.66
N GLN A 7 -20.77 5.91 4.45
CA GLN A 7 -19.49 5.69 3.76
C GLN A 7 -18.30 6.42 4.40
N ASP A 8 -18.54 7.49 5.17
CA ASP A 8 -17.52 8.14 6.00
C ASP A 8 -17.29 7.38 7.32
N LEU A 9 -18.23 6.50 7.70
CA LEU A 9 -18.22 5.74 8.95
C LEU A 9 -17.59 4.35 8.79
N TYR A 10 -17.80 3.69 7.64
CA TYR A 10 -17.32 2.32 7.41
C TYR A 10 -16.23 2.28 6.34
N PRO A 11 -15.01 1.82 6.68
CA PRO A 11 -13.96 1.66 5.70
C PRO A 11 -14.35 0.60 4.67
N GLN A 12 -14.17 0.92 3.40
CA GLN A 12 -14.15 -0.03 2.30
C GLN A 12 -12.78 -0.70 2.24
N TRP A 13 -12.66 -1.81 1.51
CA TRP A 13 -11.37 -2.44 1.28
C TRP A 13 -11.10 -2.67 -0.20
N LEU A 14 -9.82 -2.68 -0.54
CA LEU A 14 -9.32 -3.10 -1.83
C LEU A 14 -8.24 -4.17 -1.59
N ASP A 15 -8.32 -5.26 -2.35
CA ASP A 15 -7.32 -6.32 -2.36
C ASP A 15 -6.52 -6.27 -3.66
N ALA A 16 -5.21 -6.50 -3.54
CA ALA A 16 -4.33 -6.65 -4.69
C ALA A 16 -3.23 -7.67 -4.39
N ASP A 17 -2.70 -8.24 -5.45
CA ASP A 17 -1.60 -9.20 -5.38
C ASP A 17 -0.46 -8.75 -6.27
N VAL A 18 0.75 -8.83 -5.76
CA VAL A 18 1.97 -8.73 -6.56
C VAL A 18 2.54 -10.13 -6.72
N GLN A 19 2.67 -10.58 -7.95
CA GLN A 19 3.24 -11.89 -8.28
C GLN A 19 4.51 -11.68 -9.07
N MET A 20 5.64 -12.16 -8.54
CA MET A 20 6.90 -12.11 -9.25
C MET A 20 6.88 -13.07 -10.43
N THR A 21 7.51 -12.66 -11.53
CA THR A 21 7.72 -13.53 -12.69
C THR A 21 9.02 -14.34 -12.57
N VAL A 22 10.01 -13.79 -11.88
CA VAL A 22 11.34 -14.38 -11.63
C VAL A 22 11.73 -14.13 -10.17
N ALA A 23 12.56 -15.01 -9.59
CA ALA A 23 13.11 -14.79 -8.25
C ALA A 23 14.15 -13.64 -8.25
N ASP A 24 14.35 -12.99 -7.10
CA ASP A 24 15.37 -11.97 -6.89
C ASP A 24 15.29 -10.75 -7.83
N THR A 25 14.10 -10.46 -8.35
CA THR A 25 13.79 -9.27 -9.14
C THR A 25 12.78 -8.36 -8.44
N TRP A 26 12.75 -7.10 -8.85
CA TRP A 26 11.69 -6.18 -8.48
C TRP A 26 10.50 -6.36 -9.43
N GLU A 27 9.30 -6.45 -8.89
CA GLU A 27 8.06 -6.51 -9.67
C GLU A 27 7.01 -5.61 -9.02
N THR A 28 6.25 -4.89 -9.85
CA THR A 28 5.20 -3.99 -9.39
C THR A 28 3.84 -4.39 -9.95
N GLN A 29 2.80 -4.17 -9.16
CA GLN A 29 1.41 -4.29 -9.58
C GLN A 29 0.69 -2.97 -9.37
N ALA A 30 0.06 -2.47 -10.43
CA ALA A 30 -0.80 -1.30 -10.38
C ALA A 30 -2.14 -1.62 -9.71
N ILE A 31 -2.56 -0.72 -8.83
CA ILE A 31 -3.79 -0.75 -8.06
C ILE A 31 -4.61 0.49 -8.42
N PRO A 32 -5.57 0.38 -9.37
CA PRO A 32 -6.42 1.51 -9.72
C PRO A 32 -7.34 1.84 -8.54
N LEU A 33 -7.33 3.11 -8.14
CA LEU A 33 -8.17 3.59 -7.06
C LEU A 33 -9.54 4.04 -7.57
N PRO A 34 -10.64 3.81 -6.81
CA PRO A 34 -11.99 4.21 -7.21
C PRO A 34 -12.23 5.71 -6.98
N VAL A 35 -11.34 6.58 -7.47
CA VAL A 35 -11.44 8.03 -7.32
C VAL A 35 -12.59 8.56 -8.20
N PRO A 36 -13.62 9.21 -7.63
CA PRO A 36 -14.72 9.77 -8.41
C PRO A 36 -14.20 10.95 -9.25
N ARG A 37 -14.11 10.77 -10.56
CA ARG A 37 -13.72 11.84 -11.50
C ARG A 37 -14.83 12.85 -11.79
N LEU A 38 -16.03 12.62 -11.23
CA LEU A 38 -17.17 13.52 -11.39
C LEU A 38 -17.06 14.63 -10.36
N ARG A 39 -16.79 15.84 -10.83
CA ARG A 39 -16.94 17.07 -10.05
C ARG A 39 -18.30 17.06 -9.35
N ARG A 40 -18.34 16.81 -8.04
CA ARG A 40 -19.41 17.36 -7.20
C ARG A 40 -19.05 18.82 -6.99
N GLU A 41 -19.29 19.61 -8.03
CA GLU A 41 -19.23 21.06 -8.02
C GLU A 41 -20.19 21.58 -6.95
N THR A 42 -19.68 21.76 -5.74
CA THR A 42 -20.27 22.66 -4.76
C THR A 42 -19.13 23.33 -3.98
N GLY A 43 -18.33 24.14 -4.69
CA GLY A 43 -17.26 24.98 -4.13
C GLY A 43 -15.82 24.47 -4.30
N ASP A 44 -14.90 25.07 -3.53
CA ASP A 44 -13.44 24.77 -3.50
C ASP A 44 -13.11 23.46 -2.75
N GLN A 45 -13.83 22.38 -3.01
CA GLN A 45 -13.65 21.09 -2.32
C GLN A 45 -13.44 19.94 -3.31
N VAL A 46 -12.56 19.02 -2.93
CA VAL A 46 -12.20 17.83 -3.71
C VAL A 46 -12.40 16.59 -2.84
N GLN A 47 -12.95 15.52 -3.43
CA GLN A 47 -13.10 14.24 -2.76
C GLN A 47 -11.89 13.34 -3.09
N LEU A 48 -11.22 12.86 -2.06
CA LEU A 48 -10.03 12.02 -2.13
C LEU A 48 -10.24 10.72 -1.38
N ILE A 49 -9.26 9.83 -1.50
CA ILE A 49 -9.19 8.61 -0.70
C ILE A 49 -8.34 8.86 0.54
N GLU A 50 -8.85 8.40 1.67
CA GLU A 50 -8.17 8.36 2.95
C GLU A 50 -7.93 6.90 3.33
N ILE A 51 -6.66 6.49 3.40
CA ILE A 51 -6.24 5.16 3.83
C ILE A 51 -6.21 5.10 5.35
N ILE A 52 -6.90 4.13 5.92
CA ILE A 52 -7.05 3.94 7.38
C ILE A 52 -6.11 2.85 7.90
N ARG A 53 -5.94 1.78 7.13
CA ARG A 53 -5.12 0.63 7.49
C ARG A 53 -4.62 -0.07 6.23
N ILE A 54 -3.41 -0.62 6.29
CA ILE A 54 -2.84 -1.45 5.24
C ILE A 54 -2.40 -2.78 5.86
N ASN A 55 -2.81 -3.90 5.27
CA ASN A 55 -2.29 -5.21 5.62
C ASN A 55 -1.41 -5.71 4.47
N MET A 56 -0.17 -6.09 4.76
CA MET A 56 0.76 -6.68 3.79
C MET A 56 1.16 -8.09 4.22
N ALA A 57 1.02 -9.05 3.31
CA ALA A 57 1.31 -10.45 3.56
C ALA A 57 2.13 -11.03 2.39
N PRO A 58 3.47 -10.95 2.43
CA PRO A 58 4.31 -11.71 1.52
C PRO A 58 4.16 -13.21 1.82
N ASN A 59 4.00 -14.02 0.78
CA ASN A 59 4.16 -15.46 0.91
C ASN A 59 5.63 -15.79 1.07
N VAL A 60 5.90 -16.75 1.94
CA VAL A 60 7.25 -17.16 2.29
C VAL A 60 7.37 -18.66 2.12
N GLU A 61 8.26 -19.06 1.23
CA GLU A 61 8.68 -20.47 1.10
C GLU A 61 9.88 -20.77 2.00
N LYS A 62 10.24 -22.05 2.16
CA LYS A 62 11.40 -22.51 2.92
C LYS A 62 12.62 -21.59 2.81
N VAL A 63 12.95 -20.94 3.92
CA VAL A 63 13.92 -19.86 3.96
C VAL A 63 15.18 -20.30 4.68
N GLY A 64 16.29 -20.33 3.92
CA GLY A 64 17.63 -20.36 4.48
C GLY A 64 18.07 -18.98 4.95
N SER A 65 19.14 -18.94 5.73
CA SER A 65 19.69 -17.69 6.28
C SER A 65 20.14 -16.75 5.16
N GLY A 66 19.96 -15.44 5.36
CA GLY A 66 20.44 -14.40 4.42
C GLY A 66 19.48 -14.11 3.27
N LYS A 67 18.29 -14.69 3.28
CA LYS A 67 17.22 -14.35 2.34
C LYS A 67 16.43 -13.15 2.86
N ARG A 68 15.95 -12.32 1.93
CA ARG A 68 15.14 -11.14 2.23
C ARG A 68 13.91 -11.08 1.34
N ILE A 69 12.81 -10.58 1.89
CA ILE A 69 11.60 -10.23 1.15
C ILE A 69 11.22 -8.80 1.56
N SER A 70 10.90 -7.95 0.60
CA SER A 70 10.44 -6.58 0.84
C SER A 70 9.19 -6.32 0.01
N MET A 71 8.16 -5.73 0.62
CA MET A 71 6.97 -5.21 -0.05
C MET A 71 6.83 -3.72 0.23
N LYS A 72 6.43 -2.94 -0.77
CA LYS A 72 6.23 -1.50 -0.65
C LYS A 72 4.93 -1.09 -1.32
N LEU A 73 4.13 -0.26 -0.64
CA LEU A 73 3.02 0.45 -1.25
C LEU A 73 3.46 1.87 -1.61
N MET A 74 3.20 2.30 -2.83
CA MET A 74 3.75 3.51 -3.40
C MET A 74 2.72 4.29 -4.22
N THR A 75 2.97 5.58 -4.42
CA THR A 75 2.16 6.46 -5.30
C THR A 75 2.66 6.50 -6.74
N LYS A 76 3.83 5.90 -7.01
CA LYS A 76 4.50 5.90 -8.31
C LYS A 76 5.09 4.53 -8.63
N ASP A 77 5.15 4.20 -9.91
CA ASP A 77 5.83 3.01 -10.42
C ASP A 77 7.35 3.19 -10.49
N PHE A 78 8.08 2.09 -10.32
CA PHE A 78 9.54 2.08 -10.36
C PHE A 78 10.03 0.82 -11.09
N ASP A 79 11.07 0.99 -11.91
CA ASP A 79 11.70 -0.11 -12.64
C ASP A 79 12.59 -1.00 -11.74
N ASP A 80 13.01 -0.48 -10.58
CA ASP A 80 13.83 -1.16 -9.57
C ASP A 80 13.31 -0.94 -8.15
N ASP A 81 13.80 -1.71 -7.18
CA ASP A 81 13.41 -1.59 -5.77
C ASP A 81 13.83 -0.21 -5.21
N PRO A 82 12.90 0.75 -5.02
CA PRO A 82 13.28 2.13 -4.78
C PRO A 82 13.65 2.34 -3.31
N LYS A 83 14.52 3.30 -3.02
CA LYS A 83 14.70 3.74 -1.63
C LYS A 83 13.41 4.37 -1.11
N GLU A 84 13.14 4.20 0.18
CA GLU A 84 12.01 4.85 0.83
C GLU A 84 12.09 6.36 0.68
N GLY A 85 10.96 6.98 0.36
CA GLY A 85 10.88 8.41 0.10
C GLY A 85 9.44 8.91 0.06
N PRO A 86 9.21 10.13 -0.46
CA PRO A 86 7.89 10.76 -0.48
C PRO A 86 6.81 9.96 -1.23
N SER A 87 7.23 9.13 -2.19
CA SER A 87 6.34 8.25 -2.95
C SER A 87 6.03 6.92 -2.25
N THR A 88 6.63 6.63 -1.09
CA THR A 88 6.43 5.38 -0.34
C THR A 88 5.43 5.61 0.79
N ILE A 89 4.31 4.90 0.75
CA ILE A 89 3.25 4.99 1.78
C ILE A 89 3.55 4.04 2.94
N ALA A 90 3.95 2.80 2.63
CA ALA A 90 4.25 1.79 3.64
C ALA A 90 5.29 0.80 3.09
N THR A 91 6.18 0.34 3.96
CA THR A 91 7.17 -0.70 3.65
C THR A 91 7.10 -1.80 4.70
N THR A 92 7.20 -3.04 4.22
CA THR A 92 7.41 -4.21 5.06
C THR A 92 8.60 -4.98 4.52
N SER A 93 9.58 -5.29 5.38
CA SER A 93 10.74 -6.09 5.00
C SER A 93 11.01 -7.17 6.04
N ILE A 94 11.37 -8.36 5.56
CA ILE A 94 11.72 -9.52 6.37
C ILE A 94 13.11 -9.96 5.97
N GLU A 95 13.97 -10.15 6.96
CA GLU A 95 15.27 -10.80 6.80
C GLU A 95 15.25 -12.09 7.61
N PHE A 96 15.52 -13.22 6.96
CA PHE A 96 15.51 -14.51 7.63
C PHE A 96 16.90 -14.81 8.19
N ARG A 97 16.95 -14.99 9.51
CA ARG A 97 18.18 -15.38 10.24
C ARG A 97 18.04 -16.81 10.72
N GLY A 98 18.87 -17.70 10.19
CA GLY A 98 18.85 -19.13 10.51
C GLY A 98 18.31 -20.01 9.37
N VAL A 99 18.49 -21.32 9.51
CA VAL A 99 18.01 -22.33 8.56
C VAL A 99 16.66 -22.83 9.06
N ALA A 100 15.57 -22.48 8.39
CA ALA A 100 14.29 -23.15 8.64
C ALA A 100 14.34 -24.56 8.01
N ILE A 101 14.15 -25.58 8.85
CA ILE A 101 14.13 -26.99 8.43
C ILE A 101 12.76 -27.37 7.82
N ASP A 102 11.71 -26.60 8.12
CA ASP A 102 10.33 -26.82 7.65
C ASP A 102 9.98 -26.07 6.37
N ASP A 103 9.03 -26.63 5.61
CA ASP A 103 8.76 -26.25 4.21
C ASP A 103 7.95 -24.94 4.05
N PHE A 104 7.25 -24.48 5.09
CA PHE A 104 6.49 -23.22 5.08
C PHE A 104 6.52 -22.54 6.44
N VAL A 105 6.76 -21.23 6.45
CA VAL A 105 6.60 -20.38 7.65
C VAL A 105 5.32 -19.57 7.47
N ALA A 106 4.32 -19.84 8.30
CA ALA A 106 3.15 -18.98 8.38
C ALA A 106 3.57 -17.65 8.99
N ILE A 107 3.37 -16.57 8.24
CA ILE A 107 3.68 -15.23 8.69
C ILE A 107 2.37 -14.45 8.84
N GLU A 108 2.17 -13.87 10.02
CA GLU A 108 1.05 -12.97 10.25
C GLU A 108 1.16 -11.73 9.34
N PRO A 109 0.07 -11.28 8.71
CA PRO A 109 0.11 -10.06 7.92
C PRO A 109 0.60 -8.86 8.73
N TRP A 110 1.51 -8.08 8.16
CA TRP A 110 1.90 -6.80 8.74
C TRP A 110 0.77 -5.80 8.63
N VAL A 111 0.32 -5.30 9.77
CA VAL A 111 -0.73 -4.30 9.87
C VAL A 111 -0.09 -2.94 10.11
N HIS A 112 -0.27 -2.03 9.16
CA HIS A 112 0.07 -0.63 9.28
C HIS A 112 -1.20 0.16 9.61
N GLU A 113 -1.29 0.69 10.82
CA GLU A 113 -2.35 1.64 11.19
C GLU A 113 -1.98 3.01 10.65
N MET A 114 -2.82 3.54 9.76
CA MET A 114 -2.56 4.81 9.08
C MET A 114 -3.38 5.95 9.69
N HIS A 115 -4.12 5.68 10.77
CA HIS A 115 -4.98 6.67 11.41
C HIS A 115 -4.34 7.28 12.67
N ASP A 116 -4.57 8.58 12.87
CA ASP A 116 -4.20 9.28 14.08
C ASP A 116 -5.17 8.98 15.26
N TYR A 117 -4.89 9.55 16.43
CA TYR A 117 -5.75 9.41 17.61
C TYR A 117 -7.17 10.00 17.45
N GLN A 118 -7.40 10.79 16.39
CA GLN A 118 -8.70 11.35 16.03
C GLN A 118 -9.41 10.52 14.94
N GLY A 119 -8.75 9.46 14.44
CA GLY A 119 -9.24 8.60 13.38
C GLY A 119 -9.08 9.17 11.98
N HIS A 120 -8.18 10.13 11.74
CA HIS A 120 -7.80 10.61 10.42
C HIS A 120 -6.67 9.77 9.82
N GLY A 121 -6.89 9.27 8.62
CA GLY A 121 -5.97 8.43 7.86
C GLY A 121 -4.99 9.21 6.97
N TYR A 122 -4.26 8.46 6.15
CA TYR A 122 -3.36 8.99 5.15
C TYR A 122 -4.13 9.38 3.88
N LEU A 123 -4.08 10.65 3.49
CA LEU A 123 -4.75 11.14 2.28
C LEU A 123 -3.96 10.82 1.03
N VAL A 124 -4.64 10.33 -0.01
CA VAL A 124 -4.05 9.94 -1.29
C VAL A 124 -4.64 10.79 -2.40
N ALA A 125 -3.76 11.48 -3.13
CA ALA A 125 -4.09 12.39 -4.22
C ALA A 125 -3.67 11.84 -5.60
N VAL A 126 -3.53 10.52 -5.73
CA VAL A 126 -3.21 9.83 -6.99
C VAL A 126 -4.34 8.88 -7.41
N ASP A 127 -4.41 8.60 -8.72
CA ASP A 127 -5.41 7.70 -9.31
C ASP A 127 -5.04 6.22 -9.18
N THR A 128 -3.76 5.92 -8.97
CA THR A 128 -3.22 4.57 -8.98
C THR A 128 -2.13 4.47 -7.92
N LEU A 129 -2.23 3.43 -7.10
CA LEU A 129 -1.14 3.02 -6.21
C LEU A 129 -0.38 1.87 -6.86
N TYR A 130 0.84 1.65 -6.41
CA TYR A 130 1.69 0.57 -6.87
C TYR A 130 2.12 -0.24 -5.67
N VAL A 131 1.89 -1.55 -5.70
CA VAL A 131 2.50 -2.46 -4.75
C VAL A 131 3.69 -3.13 -5.43
N GLY A 132 4.87 -2.93 -4.88
CA GLY A 132 6.10 -3.53 -5.36
C GLY A 132 6.60 -4.59 -4.40
N MET A 133 7.26 -5.62 -4.95
CA MET A 133 7.90 -6.66 -4.17
C MET A 133 9.30 -6.97 -4.70
N MET A 134 10.26 -7.06 -3.78
CA MET A 134 11.64 -7.49 -4.02
C MET A 134 11.92 -8.73 -3.20
N THR A 135 12.69 -9.66 -3.76
CA THR A 135 13.29 -10.76 -3.00
C THR A 135 14.80 -10.78 -3.16
N THR A 136 15.49 -11.43 -2.23
CA THR A 136 16.94 -11.66 -2.34
C THR A 136 17.26 -13.03 -1.80
N GLY A 137 18.04 -13.82 -2.55
CA GLY A 137 18.43 -15.17 -2.20
C GLY A 137 17.31 -16.21 -2.38
N GLN A 138 16.22 -15.88 -3.09
CA GLN A 138 15.15 -16.82 -3.39
C GLN A 138 15.43 -17.58 -4.68
N LEU A 139 14.97 -18.84 -4.74
CA LEU A 139 15.15 -19.69 -5.92
C LEU A 139 13.93 -19.70 -6.83
N VAL A 140 12.78 -19.29 -6.31
CA VAL A 140 11.50 -19.28 -7.02
C VAL A 140 10.81 -17.93 -6.87
N PRO A 141 10.00 -17.52 -7.85
CA PRO A 141 9.17 -16.33 -7.72
C PRO A 141 8.16 -16.49 -6.57
N LEU A 142 7.97 -15.41 -5.81
CA LEU A 142 7.01 -15.36 -4.71
C LEU A 142 5.79 -14.49 -5.08
N ARG A 143 4.77 -14.53 -4.22
CA ARG A 143 3.59 -13.66 -4.28
C ARG A 143 3.45 -12.89 -2.98
N GLY A 144 2.98 -11.66 -3.04
CA GLY A 144 2.55 -10.89 -1.89
C GLY A 144 1.12 -10.41 -2.06
N HIS A 145 0.36 -10.44 -0.96
CA HIS A 145 -1.00 -9.93 -0.92
C HIS A 145 -1.03 -8.62 -0.12
N ILE A 146 -1.81 -7.64 -0.59
CA ILE A 146 -2.08 -6.40 0.13
C ILE A 146 -3.58 -6.17 0.24
N ARG A 147 -4.03 -5.75 1.43
CA ARG A 147 -5.38 -5.24 1.67
C ARG A 147 -5.31 -3.81 2.18
N ILE A 148 -5.95 -2.89 1.47
CA ILE A 148 -6.01 -1.46 1.82
C ILE A 148 -7.42 -1.14 2.32
N TYR A 149 -7.54 -0.68 3.55
CA TYR A 149 -8.79 -0.17 4.11
C TYR A 149 -8.83 1.34 3.90
N TRP A 150 -9.91 1.83 3.29
CA TRP A 150 -10.00 3.21 2.85
C TRP A 150 -11.42 3.77 2.96
N ARG A 151 -11.55 5.10 2.94
CA ARG A 151 -12.82 5.81 2.82
C ARG A 151 -12.68 7.06 1.98
N PHE A 152 -13.80 7.62 1.55
CA PHE A 152 -13.77 8.93 0.90
C PHE A 152 -13.64 10.04 1.95
N LYS A 153 -12.87 11.07 1.60
CA LYS A 153 -12.72 12.28 2.40
C LYS A 153 -12.81 13.50 1.51
N THR A 154 -13.64 14.46 1.90
CA THR A 154 -13.70 15.76 1.24
C THR A 154 -12.73 16.73 1.91
N VAL A 155 -11.83 17.31 1.13
CA VAL A 155 -10.83 18.29 1.57
C VAL A 155 -10.93 19.59 0.75
N PRO A 156 -10.50 20.74 1.30
CA PRO A 156 -10.38 21.98 0.53
C PRO A 156 -9.36 21.85 -0.62
N LEU A 157 -9.57 22.60 -1.70
CA LEU A 157 -8.70 22.59 -2.88
C LEU A 157 -7.25 22.96 -2.55
N ALA A 158 -7.04 23.91 -1.63
CA ALA A 158 -5.69 24.30 -1.20
C ALA A 158 -4.93 23.15 -0.54
N GLU A 159 -5.61 22.31 0.25
CA GLU A 159 -5.03 21.12 0.88
C GLU A 159 -4.70 20.07 -0.18
N PHE A 160 -5.63 19.83 -1.13
CA PHE A 160 -5.40 18.92 -2.25
C PHE A 160 -4.16 19.27 -3.07
N LEU A 161 -3.96 20.55 -3.39
CA LEU A 161 -2.78 21.00 -4.14
C LEU A 161 -1.47 20.74 -3.37
N GLY A 162 -1.48 20.95 -2.04
CA GLY A 162 -0.32 20.62 -1.20
C GLY A 162 -0.04 19.11 -1.16
N LEU A 163 -1.07 18.28 -1.13
CA LEU A 163 -0.94 16.81 -1.14
C LEU A 163 -0.37 16.29 -2.45
N ILE A 164 -0.77 16.85 -3.59
CA ILE A 164 -0.18 16.45 -4.89
C ILE A 164 1.33 16.71 -4.89
N GLN A 165 1.77 17.88 -4.38
CA GLN A 165 3.19 18.24 -4.37
C GLN A 165 4.04 17.35 -3.46
N SER A 166 3.46 16.76 -2.41
CA SER A 166 4.20 15.88 -1.50
C SER A 166 4.28 14.43 -1.96
N GLN A 167 3.47 14.03 -2.94
CA GLN A 167 3.31 12.63 -3.37
C GLN A 167 3.92 12.31 -4.75
N VAL A 168 4.51 13.31 -5.40
CA VAL A 168 5.14 13.24 -6.74
C VAL A 168 6.66 13.25 -6.63
#